data_AF-A0A520EA87-F1
#
_entry.id   AF-A0A520EA87-F1
#
_cell.length_a   1.000
_cell.length_b   1.000
_cell.length_c   1.000
_cell.angle_alpha   90.00
_cell.angle_beta   90.00
_cell.angle_gamma   90.00
#
_symmetry.space_group_name_H-M   'P 1'
#
loop_
_entity.id
_entity.type
_entity.pdbx_description
1 polymer ?
#
loop_
_entity_poly.entity_id
_entity_poly.type
_entity_poly.pdbx_seq_one_letter_code
_entity_poly.pdbx_strand_id
1 'polypeptide(L)'
;MRFKTLAVASALAATFFGSAQAQTEIQWWHSMTAVNGEWVNDLAKQFNESQKEYKIVPTFKGTYDESMTASIAAFRAGNAPHILQVFEVGTATMMASKNAIIP
;
A
#
# COMPACT_ATOMS: atom_id res chain seq x y z
N MET A 1 -27.86 25.99 -37.75
CA MET A 1 -26.93 24.83 -37.89
C MET A 1 -25.80 24.82 -36.85
N ARG A 2 -25.21 25.97 -36.47
CA ARG A 2 -24.10 26.04 -35.49
C ARG A 2 -24.38 25.46 -34.09
N PHE A 3 -25.62 25.56 -33.58
CA PHE A 3 -25.99 25.01 -32.28
C PHE A 3 -26.04 23.47 -32.23
N LYS A 4 -26.38 22.81 -33.35
CA LYS A 4 -26.36 21.35 -33.43
C LYS A 4 -24.92 20.82 -33.45
N THR A 5 -24.00 21.56 -34.07
CA THR A 5 -22.57 21.22 -34.10
C THR A 5 -21.92 21.35 -32.72
N LEU A 6 -22.32 22.35 -31.92
CA LEU A 6 -21.84 22.50 -30.53
C LEU A 6 -22.29 21.37 -29.61
N ALA A 7 -23.52 20.87 -29.77
CA ALA A 7 -24.07 19.80 -28.94
C ALA A 7 -23.40 18.43 -29.19
N VAL A 8 -23.02 18.16 -30.44
CA VAL A 8 -22.29 16.92 -30.79
C VAL A 8 -20.85 16.96 -30.28
N ALA A 9 -20.18 18.12 -30.33
CA ALA A 9 -18.83 18.28 -29.81
C ALA A 9 -18.74 18.10 -28.28
N SER A 10 -19.77 18.53 -27.55
CA SER A 10 -19.83 18.36 -26.09
C SER A 10 -20.15 16.91 -25.68
N ALA A 11 -20.95 16.19 -26.46
CA ALA A 11 -21.19 14.76 -26.24
C ALA A 11 -19.94 13.89 -26.49
N LEU A 12 -19.09 14.24 -27.47
CA LEU A 12 -17.80 13.56 -27.67
C LEU A 12 -16.78 13.89 -26.58
N ALA A 13 -16.80 15.09 -25.99
CA ALA A 13 -15.90 15.46 -24.91
C ALA A 13 -16.19 14.65 -23.62
N ALA A 14 -17.45 14.28 -23.38
CA ALA A 14 -17.87 13.51 -22.21
C ALA A 14 -17.33 12.07 -22.18
N THR A 15 -16.94 11.49 -23.32
CA THR A 15 -16.39 10.13 -23.38
C THR A 15 -14.88 10.06 -23.12
N PHE A 16 -14.18 11.21 -23.03
CA PHE A 16 -12.74 11.28 -22.76
C PHE A 16 -12.38 11.48 -21.28
N PHE A 17 -13.37 11.57 -20.39
CA PHE A 17 -13.10 11.55 -18.95
C PHE A 17 -12.78 10.12 -18.53
N GLY A 18 -11.53 9.71 -18.74
CA GLY A 18 -10.98 8.51 -18.12
C GLY A 18 -11.20 8.60 -16.62
N SER A 19 -11.75 7.54 -16.03
CA SER A 19 -11.97 7.47 -14.58
C SER A 19 -10.66 7.78 -13.86
N ALA A 20 -10.61 8.87 -13.10
CA ALA A 20 -9.53 9.11 -12.16
C ALA A 20 -9.64 8.04 -11.06
N GLN A 21 -8.95 6.91 -11.25
CA GLN A 21 -8.82 5.89 -10.22
C GLN A 21 -7.92 6.45 -9.13
N ALA A 22 -8.36 6.38 -7.87
CA ALA A 22 -7.50 6.74 -6.75
C ALA A 22 -6.29 5.80 -6.71
N GLN A 23 -5.09 6.35 -6.50
CA GLN A 23 -3.88 5.54 -6.33
C GLN A 23 -4.06 4.60 -5.13
N THR A 24 -3.79 3.31 -5.33
CA THR A 24 -3.98 2.31 -4.27
C THR A 24 -2.80 2.35 -3.31
N GLU A 25 -3.06 2.73 -2.05
CA GLU A 25 -2.00 2.77 -1.03
C GLU A 25 -1.81 1.39 -0.37
N ILE A 26 -0.55 0.95 -0.31
CA ILE A 26 -0.11 -0.30 0.31
C ILE A 26 0.75 0.03 1.53
N GLN A 27 0.19 -0.24 2.70
CA GLN A 27 0.84 -0.06 3.99
C GLN A 27 1.86 -1.17 4.26
N TRP A 28 3.13 -0.81 4.43
CA TRP A 28 4.22 -1.74 4.75
C TRP A 28 4.84 -1.38 6.09
N TRP A 29 4.69 -2.25 7.09
CA TRP A 29 5.28 -2.08 8.41
C TRP A 29 6.61 -2.80 8.52
N HIS A 30 7.64 -2.12 9.02
CA HIS A 30 9.00 -2.66 9.14
C HIS A 30 9.68 -2.30 10.47
N SER A 31 10.75 -3.05 10.79
CA SER A 31 11.60 -2.89 11.98
C SER A 31 13.06 -2.55 11.65
N MET A 32 13.34 -2.21 10.40
CA MET A 32 14.66 -1.74 9.96
C MET A 32 15.04 -0.39 10.54
N THR A 33 16.28 -0.29 11.04
CA THR A 33 16.89 0.92 11.61
C THR A 33 18.14 1.32 10.83
N ALA A 34 18.63 2.53 11.09
CA ALA A 34 19.83 3.09 10.47
C ALA A 34 19.81 2.93 8.93
N VAL A 35 20.94 2.53 8.34
CA VAL A 35 21.10 2.36 6.90
C VAL A 35 20.02 1.44 6.31
N ASN A 36 19.61 0.37 7.00
CA ASN A 36 18.57 -0.53 6.47
C ASN A 36 17.21 0.16 6.36
N GLY A 37 16.91 1.11 7.26
CA GLY A 37 15.70 1.93 7.17
C GLY A 37 15.73 2.88 5.96
N GLU A 38 16.89 3.46 5.66
CA GLU A 38 17.09 4.29 4.46
C GLU A 38 16.87 3.47 3.19
N TRP A 39 17.45 2.27 3.12
CA TRP A 39 17.26 1.35 1.98
C TRP A 39 15.80 0.96 1.77
N VAL A 40 15.04 0.68 2.84
CA VAL A 40 13.60 0.39 2.74
C VAL A 40 12.83 1.57 2.14
N ASN A 41 13.13 2.79 2.57
CA ASN A 41 12.49 4.00 2.06
C ASN A 41 12.86 4.26 0.60
N ASP A 42 14.12 4.05 0.22
CA ASP A 42 14.59 4.21 -1.15
C ASP A 42 13.97 3.19 -2.09
N LEU A 43 13.82 1.94 -1.66
CA LEU A 43 13.10 0.90 -2.43
C LEU A 43 11.64 1.28 -2.66
N ALA A 44 10.94 1.72 -1.60
CA ALA A 44 9.56 2.18 -1.72
C ALA A 44 9.45 3.39 -2.66
N LYS A 45 10.39 4.35 -2.55
CA LYS A 45 10.44 5.53 -3.41
C LYS A 45 10.63 5.14 -4.88
N GLN A 46 11.63 4.31 -5.20
CA GLN A 46 11.88 3.86 -6.57
C GLN A 46 10.67 3.14 -7.18
N PHE A 47 9.99 2.30 -6.40
CA PHE A 47 8.76 1.65 -6.85
C PHE A 47 7.60 2.64 -7.05
N ASN A 48 7.47 3.64 -6.17
CA ASN A 48 6.45 4.68 -6.30
C ASN A 48 6.72 5.62 -7.48
N GLU A 49 7.97 5.79 -7.88
CA GLU A 49 8.36 6.60 -9.04
C GLU A 49 8.23 5.84 -10.36
N SER A 50 8.31 4.52 -10.35
CA SER A 50 8.24 3.69 -11.57
C SER A 50 6.85 3.57 -12.17
N GLN A 51 5.80 3.86 -11.39
CA GLN A 51 4.39 3.71 -11.78
C GLN A 51 3.48 4.66 -10.97
N LYS A 52 2.19 4.75 -11.33
CA LYS A 52 1.21 5.65 -10.66
C LYS A 52 -0.02 4.95 -10.09
N GLU A 53 -0.14 3.65 -10.26
CA GLU A 53 -1.29 2.83 -9.85
C GLU A 53 -1.26 2.51 -8.35
N TYR A 54 -0.08 2.28 -7.80
CA TYR A 54 0.15 1.87 -6.41
C TYR A 54 1.07 2.84 -5.67
N LYS A 55 0.92 2.91 -4.35
CA LYS A 55 1.81 3.68 -3.46
C LYS A 55 2.22 2.84 -2.27
N ILE A 56 3.47 2.44 -2.19
CA ILE A 56 4.03 1.83 -0.99
C ILE A 56 4.26 2.90 0.06
N VAL A 57 3.71 2.69 1.25
CA VAL A 57 3.87 3.55 2.43
C VAL A 57 4.63 2.75 3.49
N PRO A 58 5.97 2.80 3.49
CA PRO A 58 6.77 2.17 4.54
C PRO A 58 6.58 2.92 5.87
N THR A 59 6.36 2.19 6.94
CA THR A 59 6.20 2.74 8.30
C THR A 59 7.09 1.97 9.27
N PHE A 60 7.99 2.68 9.93
CA PHE A 60 8.77 2.11 11.02
C PHE A 60 7.87 1.89 12.25
N LYS A 61 7.86 0.66 12.76
CA LYS A 61 6.99 0.24 13.87
C LYS A 61 7.74 -0.10 15.17
N GLY A 62 9.03 0.18 15.22
CA GLY A 62 9.89 -0.15 16.34
C GLY A 62 10.64 -1.47 16.14
N THR A 63 11.03 -2.10 17.24
CA THR A 63 11.62 -3.44 17.26
C THR A 63 10.66 -4.47 16.69
N TYR A 64 11.18 -5.66 16.37
CA TYR A 64 10.38 -6.74 15.82
C TYR A 64 9.23 -7.18 16.76
N ASP A 65 9.47 -7.21 18.07
CA ASP A 65 8.45 -7.55 19.06
C ASP A 65 7.35 -6.48 19.15
N GLU A 66 7.73 -5.20 19.07
CA GLU A 66 6.79 -4.08 19.01
C GLU A 66 5.95 -4.14 17.72
N SER A 67 6.59 -4.37 16.57
CA SER A 67 5.91 -4.52 15.28
C SER A 67 4.93 -5.68 15.26
N MET A 68 5.32 -6.83 15.82
CA MET A 68 4.45 -8.00 15.89
C MET A 68 3.27 -7.77 16.82
N THR A 69 3.52 -7.20 18.01
CA THR A 69 2.47 -6.83 18.96
C THR A 69 1.48 -5.83 18.36
N ALA A 70 1.98 -4.79 17.69
CA ALA A 70 1.16 -3.80 17.01
C ALA A 70 0.32 -4.42 15.89
N SER A 71 0.88 -5.38 15.17
CA SER A 71 0.18 -6.04 14.05
C SER A 71 -0.91 -6.99 14.52
N ILE A 72 -0.71 -7.69 15.65
CA ILE A 72 -1.76 -8.50 16.28
C ILE A 72 -2.92 -7.60 16.73
N ALA A 73 -2.62 -6.47 17.36
CA ALA A 73 -3.64 -5.50 17.77
C ALA A 73 -4.39 -4.93 16.55
N ALA A 74 -3.65 -4.56 15.50
CA ALA A 74 -4.23 -3.99 14.29
C ALA A 74 -5.11 -5.00 13.53
N PHE A 75 -4.67 -6.26 13.45
CA PHE A 75 -5.48 -7.34 12.88
C PHE A 75 -6.80 -7.52 13.61
N ARG A 76 -6.78 -7.53 14.95
CA ARG A 76 -8.01 -7.62 15.75
C ARG A 76 -8.94 -6.41 15.59
N ALA A 77 -8.38 -5.25 15.30
CA ALA A 77 -9.13 -4.01 15.06
C ALA A 77 -9.59 -3.85 13.59
N GLY A 78 -9.24 -4.78 12.69
CA GLY A 78 -9.58 -4.70 11.27
C GLY A 78 -8.78 -3.66 10.49
N ASN A 79 -7.61 -3.23 10.99
CA ASN A 79 -6.76 -2.21 10.37
C ASN A 79 -5.29 -2.68 10.24
N ALA A 80 -5.07 -3.98 10.02
CA ALA A 80 -3.75 -4.55 9.78
C ALA A 80 -3.05 -3.89 8.57
N PRO A 81 -1.70 -3.81 8.57
CA PRO A 81 -0.97 -3.43 7.37
C PRO A 81 -1.15 -4.48 6.28
N HIS A 82 -0.86 -4.09 5.03
CA HIS A 82 -0.88 -5.01 3.91
C HIS A 82 0.36 -5.91 3.90
N ILE A 83 1.50 -5.37 4.34
CA ILE A 83 2.78 -6.08 4.45
C ILE A 83 3.37 -5.83 5.84
N LEU A 84 3.79 -6.89 6.50
CA LEU A 84 4.49 -6.83 7.79
C LEU A 84 5.85 -7.52 7.67
N GLN A 85 6.91 -6.85 8.10
CA GLN A 85 8.20 -7.48 8.32
C GLN A 85 8.20 -8.24 9.65
N VAL A 86 8.48 -9.54 9.61
CA VAL A 86 8.56 -10.43 10.77
C VAL A 86 9.97 -11.01 10.85
N PHE A 87 10.48 -11.21 12.06
CA PHE A 87 11.74 -11.91 12.30
C PHE A 87 11.56 -13.43 12.11
N GLU A 88 12.65 -14.13 11.82
CA GLU A 88 12.59 -15.53 11.39
C GLU A 88 11.79 -16.42 12.35
N VAL A 89 12.02 -16.29 13.66
CA VAL A 89 11.40 -17.16 14.69
C VAL A 89 9.87 -16.98 14.70
N GLY A 90 9.39 -15.78 14.37
CA GLY A 90 7.97 -15.48 14.28
C GLY A 90 7.28 -16.07 13.05
N THR A 91 8.03 -16.51 12.04
CA THR A 91 7.47 -16.94 10.74
C THR A 91 6.53 -18.12 10.90
N ALA A 92 6.93 -19.16 11.65
CA ALA A 92 6.09 -20.34 11.87
C ALA A 92 4.77 -19.97 12.59
N THR A 93 4.86 -19.11 13.60
CA THR A 93 3.70 -18.60 14.33
C THR A 93 2.75 -17.81 13.42
N MET A 94 3.30 -16.97 12.53
CA MET A 94 2.52 -16.21 11.57
C MET A 94 1.84 -17.12 10.54
N MET A 95 2.56 -18.09 9.98
CA MET A 95 2.00 -19.07 9.03
C MET A 95 0.90 -19.94 9.65
N ALA A 96 1.01 -20.26 10.95
CA ALA A 96 -0.02 -20.99 11.68
C ALA A 96 -1.25 -20.13 12.01
N SER A 97 -1.13 -18.79 11.96
CA SER A 97 -2.19 -17.84 12.27
C SER A 97 -3.18 -17.71 11.12
N LYS A 98 -4.13 -18.65 11.05
CA LYS A 98 -5.20 -18.68 10.04
C LYS A 98 -5.90 -17.32 9.94
N ASN A 99 -6.15 -16.87 8.71
CA ASN A 99 -6.79 -15.60 8.36
C ASN A 99 -5.98 -14.32 8.68
N ALA A 100 -4.86 -14.42 9.39
CA ALA A 100 -3.99 -13.26 9.68
C ALA A 100 -2.92 -13.02 8.60
N ILE A 101 -2.70 -14.02 7.73
CA ILE A 101 -1.75 -13.98 6.63
C ILE A 101 -2.39 -14.48 5.34
N ILE A 102 -1.85 -14.02 4.21
CA ILE A 102 -2.15 -14.58 2.89
C ILE A 102 -1.04 -15.60 2.58
N PRO A 103 -1.37 -16.89 2.38
CA PRO A 103 -0.38 -17.94 2.09
C PRO A 103 0.18 -17.85 0.67
#